data_AF-A0A7J4P5H4-F1
#
_entry.id   AF-A0A7J4P5H4-F1
#
_cell.length_a   1.000
_cell.length_b   1.000
_cell.length_c   1.000
_cell.angle_alpha   90.00
_cell.angle_beta   90.00
_cell.angle_gamma   90.00
#
_symmetry.space_group_name_H-M   'P 1'
#
loop_
_entity.id
_entity.type
_entity.pdbx_description
1 polymer ?
#
loop_
_entity_poly.entity_id
_entity_poly.type
_entity_poly.pdbx_seq_one_letter_code
_entity_poly.pdbx_strand_id
1 'polypeptide(L)'
;MAIRLSKKGDLSINIIIVAALGLAVLVILFAVFTGRIGIFGKGVDQTQQQLTTCPQQCQVSGYASGERQVGPSCSNPTTQLRIYGSFSDITAQNPGICCCTRA
;
A
#
# COMPACT_ATOMS: atom_id res chain seq x y z
N MET A 1 44.35 -40.52 32.15
CA MET A 1 43.65 -39.37 31.52
C MET A 1 42.16 -39.57 31.75
N ALA A 2 41.57 -38.85 32.71
CA ALA A 2 40.17 -39.04 33.07
C ALA A 2 39.29 -38.11 32.23
N ILE A 3 38.44 -38.69 31.38
CA ILE A 3 37.43 -37.95 30.62
C ILE A 3 36.31 -37.63 31.62
N ARG A 4 36.29 -36.40 32.14
CA ARG A 4 35.22 -35.92 33.01
C ARG A 4 33.98 -35.69 32.13
N LEU A 5 33.09 -36.68 32.11
CA LEU A 5 31.77 -36.55 31.52
C LEU A 5 31.00 -35.51 32.37
N SER A 6 30.82 -34.31 31.84
CA SER A 6 30.09 -33.23 32.52
C SER A 6 28.66 -33.71 32.78
N LYS A 7 28.24 -33.65 34.05
CA LYS A 7 26.88 -33.97 34.50
C LYS A 7 25.91 -33.19 33.61
N LYS A 8 25.15 -33.88 32.77
CA LYS A 8 24.05 -33.27 31.99
C LYS A 8 23.20 -32.54 33.02
N GLY A 9 23.24 -31.21 32.97
CA GLY A 9 22.42 -30.37 33.84
C GLY A 9 20.99 -30.83 33.66
N ASP A 10 20.34 -31.17 34.76
CA ASP A 10 18.91 -31.44 34.79
C ASP A 10 18.24 -30.15 34.31
N LEU A 11 17.99 -30.07 32.99
CA LEU A 11 17.28 -28.96 32.42
C LEU A 11 15.86 -29.13 32.94
N SER A 12 15.57 -28.40 34.01
CA SER A 12 14.30 -28.48 34.71
C SER A 12 13.18 -28.48 33.68
N ILE A 13 12.27 -29.45 33.79
CA ILE A 13 11.15 -29.64 32.86
C ILE A 13 10.40 -28.32 32.60
N ASN A 14 10.36 -27.44 33.62
CA ASN A 14 9.76 -26.11 33.54
C ASN A 14 10.41 -25.22 32.47
N ILE A 15 11.73 -25.30 32.29
CA ILE A 15 12.46 -24.52 31.29
C ILE A 15 12.09 -24.97 29.87
N ILE A 16 11.93 -26.28 29.68
CA ILE A 16 11.49 -26.86 28.41
C ILE A 16 10.07 -26.40 28.08
N ILE A 17 9.17 -26.42 29.07
CA ILE A 17 7.78 -25.96 28.93
C ILE A 17 7.73 -24.47 28.56
N VAL A 18 8.49 -23.63 29.26
CA VAL A 18 8.54 -22.18 29.00
C VAL A 18 9.10 -21.90 27.60
N ALA A 19 10.15 -22.61 27.19
CA ALA A 19 10.72 -22.44 25.85
C ALA A 19 9.71 -22.83 24.74
N ALA A 20 8.96 -23.92 24.93
CA ALA A 20 7.94 -24.35 23.99
C ALA A 20 6.77 -23.34 23.90
N LEU A 21 6.29 -22.82 25.03
CA LEU A 21 5.23 -21.81 25.07
C LEU A 21 5.68 -20.49 24.43
N GLY A 22 6.91 -20.04 24.71
CA GLY A 22 7.48 -18.84 24.10
C GLY A 22 7.58 -18.96 22.58
N LEU A 23 8.03 -20.10 22.07
CA LEU A 23 8.11 -20.36 20.63
C LEU A 23 6.72 -20.42 20.00
N ALA A 24 5.74 -21.05 20.65
CA ALA A 24 4.37 -21.11 20.15
C ALA A 24 3.74 -19.71 20.00
N VAL A 25 3.90 -18.84 21.00
CA VAL A 25 3.39 -17.47 20.94
C VAL A 25 4.08 -16.67 19.83
N LEU A 26 5.39 -16.81 19.65
CA LEU A 26 6.12 -16.15 18.56
C LEU A 26 5.58 -16.52 17.18
N VAL A 27 5.30 -17.81 16.95
CA VAL A 27 4.73 -18.29 15.67
C VAL A 27 3.35 -17.68 15.43
N ILE A 28 2.49 -17.65 16.47
CA ILE A 28 1.15 -17.07 16.37
C ILE A 28 1.22 -15.58 16.05
N LEU A 29 2.07 -14.82 16.75
CA LEU A 29 2.28 -13.41 16.49
C LEU A 29 2.76 -13.18 15.05
N PHE A 30 3.76 -13.95 14.59
CA PHE A 30 4.27 -13.83 13.24
C PHE A 30 3.16 -14.04 12.19
N ALA A 31 2.34 -15.08 12.35
CA ALA A 31 1.25 -15.41 11.44
C ALA A 31 0.15 -14.31 11.41
N VAL A 32 -0.22 -13.77 12.57
CA VAL A 32 -1.21 -12.68 12.64
C VAL A 32 -0.65 -11.39 12.03
N PHE A 33 0.59 -11.02 12.36
CA PHE A 33 1.21 -9.80 11.82
C PHE A 33 1.41 -9.89 10.31
N THR A 34 1.91 -11.01 9.77
CA THR A 34 2.03 -11.18 8.32
C THR A 34 0.68 -11.25 7.62
N GLY A 35 -0.30 -11.96 8.18
CA GLY A 35 -1.65 -12.05 7.61
C GLY A 35 -2.36 -10.71 7.54
N ARG A 36 -2.23 -9.88 8.58
CA ARG A 36 -2.81 -8.52 8.61
C ARG A 36 -2.11 -7.58 7.63
N ILE A 37 -0.77 -7.56 7.61
CA ILE A 37 0.00 -6.68 6.71
C ILE A 37 -0.30 -7.00 5.24
N GLY A 38 -0.45 -8.29 4.88
CA GLY A 38 -0.80 -8.70 3.53
C GLY A 38 -2.20 -8.24 3.06
N ILE A 39 -3.14 -8.02 3.98
CA ILE A 39 -4.48 -7.51 3.68
C ILE A 39 -4.46 -5.98 3.55
N PHE A 40 -3.72 -5.28 4.43
CA PHE A 40 -3.61 -3.82 4.36
C PHE A 40 -2.82 -3.34 3.13
N GLY A 41 -1.79 -4.07 2.69
CA GLY A 41 -1.03 -3.75 1.47
C GLY A 41 -1.86 -3.80 0.19
N LYS A 42 -2.73 -4.81 0.05
CA LYS A 42 -3.57 -4.95 -1.15
C LYS A 42 -4.60 -3.82 -1.31
N GLY A 43 -5.10 -3.26 -0.21
CA GLY A 43 -6.03 -2.12 -0.26
C GLY A 43 -5.36 -0.82 -0.71
N VAL A 44 -4.10 -0.58 -0.30
CA VAL A 44 -3.37 0.63 -0.71
C VAL A 44 -2.84 0.56 -2.14
N ASP A 45 -2.37 -0.60 -2.59
CA ASP A 45 -1.96 -0.82 -3.99
C ASP A 45 -3.13 -0.60 -4.95
N GLN A 46 -4.32 -1.09 -4.60
CA GLN A 46 -5.53 -0.85 -5.40
C GLN A 46 -5.89 0.64 -5.45
N THR A 47 -5.71 1.40 -4.38
CA THR A 47 -5.98 2.85 -4.42
C THR A 47 -4.95 3.64 -5.23
N GLN A 48 -3.67 3.23 -5.26
CA GLN A 48 -2.66 3.92 -6.07
C GLN A 48 -2.79 3.60 -7.57
N GLN A 49 -3.16 2.36 -7.93
CA GLN A 49 -3.36 2.00 -9.34
C GLN A 49 -4.67 2.55 -9.92
N GLN A 50 -5.74 2.67 -9.11
CA GLN A 50 -7.10 2.81 -9.62
C GLN A 50 -7.66 4.25 -9.55
N LEU A 51 -6.94 5.19 -8.91
CA LEU A 51 -7.18 6.64 -9.00
C LEU A 51 -6.41 7.31 -10.15
N THR A 52 -6.00 6.54 -11.16
CA THR A 52 -5.11 7.05 -12.19
C THR A 52 -5.82 7.83 -13.29
N THR A 53 -7.14 7.75 -13.46
CA THR A 53 -7.78 8.51 -14.55
C THR A 53 -8.03 9.96 -14.16
N CYS A 54 -7.83 10.88 -15.11
CA CYS A 54 -8.14 12.30 -14.95
C CYS A 54 -9.51 12.59 -14.30
N PRO A 55 -10.65 12.04 -14.77
CA PRO A 55 -11.96 12.29 -14.16
C PRO A 55 -12.04 11.85 -12.69
N GLN A 56 -11.49 10.68 -12.36
CA GLN A 56 -11.52 10.18 -10.99
C GLN A 56 -10.68 11.07 -10.07
N GLN A 57 -9.47 11.46 -10.50
CA GLN A 57 -8.60 12.32 -9.71
C GLN A 57 -9.22 13.71 -9.46
N CYS A 58 -9.95 14.26 -10.43
CA CYS A 58 -10.71 15.49 -10.25
C CYS A 58 -11.80 15.34 -9.16
N GLN A 59 -12.57 14.25 -9.20
CA GLN A 59 -13.64 14.01 -8.20
C GLN A 59 -13.09 13.86 -6.78
N VAL A 60 -11.96 13.15 -6.62
CA VAL A 60 -11.33 12.98 -5.30
C VAL A 60 -10.71 14.28 -4.79
N SER A 61 -10.29 15.15 -5.70
CA SER A 61 -9.76 16.48 -5.39
C SER A 61 -10.85 17.53 -5.12
N GLY A 62 -12.14 17.14 -5.11
CA GLY A 62 -13.27 18.01 -4.80
C GLY A 62 -13.86 18.78 -5.99
N TYR A 63 -13.55 18.38 -7.21
CA TYR A 63 -14.11 18.98 -8.44
C TYR A 63 -15.35 18.19 -8.92
N ALA A 64 -16.26 18.85 -9.65
CA ALA A 64 -17.48 18.20 -10.14
C ALA A 64 -17.21 17.16 -11.24
N SER A 65 -16.26 17.46 -12.12
CA SER A 65 -15.90 16.57 -13.23
C SER A 65 -14.47 16.81 -13.70
N GLY A 66 -13.94 15.86 -14.48
CA GLY A 66 -12.64 15.98 -15.11
C GLY A 66 -12.65 15.38 -16.50
N GLU A 67 -11.92 15.98 -17.42
CA GLU A 67 -11.77 15.47 -18.77
C GLU A 67 -10.35 15.67 -19.29
N ARG A 68 -9.91 14.70 -20.10
CA ARG A 68 -8.67 14.81 -20.86
C ARG A 68 -8.91 15.74 -22.05
N GLN A 69 -8.07 16.77 -22.17
CA GLN A 69 -8.08 17.67 -23.32
C GLN A 69 -6.73 17.68 -24.02
N VAL A 70 -6.76 17.83 -25.35
CA VAL A 70 -5.55 17.90 -26.19
C VAL A 70 -5.29 19.37 -26.51
N GLY A 71 -4.25 19.93 -25.91
CA GLY A 71 -3.88 21.34 -26.08
C GLY A 71 -2.97 21.84 -24.97
N PRO A 72 -2.46 23.09 -25.09
CA PRO A 72 -1.61 23.69 -24.06
C PRO A 72 -2.40 24.09 -22.80
N SER A 73 -3.72 24.23 -22.90
CA SER A 73 -4.59 24.77 -21.85
C SER A 73 -6.00 24.16 -21.92
N CYS A 74 -6.72 24.26 -20.81
CA CYS A 74 -8.13 23.85 -20.74
C CYS A 74 -9.00 24.75 -21.63
N SER A 75 -10.02 24.16 -22.23
CA SER A 75 -10.93 24.80 -23.19
C SER A 75 -11.69 25.96 -22.55
N ASN A 76 -11.98 25.87 -21.25
CA ASN A 76 -12.70 26.91 -20.52
C ASN A 76 -11.96 27.33 -19.24
N PRO A 77 -11.03 28.31 -19.30
CA PRO A 77 -10.16 28.65 -18.17
C PRO A 77 -10.87 29.32 -16.98
N THR A 78 -12.13 29.74 -17.15
CA THR A 78 -12.93 30.34 -16.05
C THR A 78 -13.60 29.27 -15.19
N THR A 79 -13.93 28.11 -15.74
CA THR A 79 -14.62 27.02 -15.03
C THR A 79 -13.74 25.78 -14.84
N GLN A 80 -12.66 25.65 -15.62
CA GLN A 80 -11.76 24.51 -15.60
C GLN A 80 -10.37 24.88 -15.08
N LEU A 81 -9.80 24.01 -14.25
CA LEU A 81 -8.45 24.11 -13.74
C LEU A 81 -7.60 22.94 -14.27
N ARG A 82 -6.40 23.24 -14.76
CA ARG A 82 -5.42 22.21 -15.13
C ARG A 82 -4.81 21.61 -13.86
N ILE A 83 -4.83 20.29 -13.74
CA ILE A 83 -4.14 19.58 -12.66
C ILE A 83 -2.92 18.86 -13.23
N TYR A 84 -1.80 18.98 -12.52
CA TYR A 84 -0.55 18.30 -12.85
C TYR A 84 -0.49 16.95 -12.14
N GLY A 85 -0.06 15.93 -12.86
CA GLY A 85 0.03 14.56 -12.36
C GLY A 85 0.28 13.58 -13.50
N SER A 86 0.54 12.34 -13.12
CA SER A 86 0.57 11.21 -14.04
C SER A 86 -0.80 10.54 -14.04
N PHE A 87 -1.48 10.55 -15.19
CA PHE A 87 -2.81 9.98 -15.33
C PHE A 87 -2.75 8.77 -16.29
N SER A 88 -3.47 7.69 -16.01
CA SER A 88 -3.47 6.47 -16.84
C SER A 88 -4.14 6.65 -18.18
N ASP A 89 -5.05 7.62 -18.29
CA ASP A 89 -5.68 8.05 -19.55
C ASP A 89 -4.81 9.03 -20.36
N ILE A 90 -3.72 9.53 -19.76
CA ILE A 90 -2.76 10.44 -20.41
C ILE A 90 -1.41 9.73 -20.55
N THR A 91 -1.23 9.06 -21.68
CA THR A 91 -0.01 8.29 -22.00
C THR A 91 0.73 8.88 -23.19
N ALA A 92 1.93 8.36 -23.51
CA ALA A 92 2.67 8.76 -24.70
C ALA A 92 1.88 8.50 -26.00
N GLN A 93 1.02 7.48 -26.02
CA GLN A 93 0.14 7.15 -27.13
C GLN A 93 -1.10 8.06 -27.17
N ASN A 94 -1.51 8.63 -26.03
CA ASN A 94 -2.66 9.54 -25.90
C ASN A 94 -2.25 10.84 -25.16
N PRO A 95 -1.42 11.70 -25.77
CA PRO A 95 -0.92 12.90 -25.13
C PRO A 95 -2.07 13.87 -24.84
N GLY A 96 -2.03 14.54 -23.69
CA GLY A 96 -3.06 15.48 -23.28
C GLY A 96 -2.75 16.09 -21.93
N ILE A 97 -3.65 16.94 -21.46
CA ILE A 97 -3.64 17.51 -20.12
C ILE A 97 -4.96 17.18 -19.41
N CYS A 98 -4.92 17.09 -18.09
CA CYS A 98 -6.11 16.88 -17.29
C CYS A 98 -6.72 18.21 -16.86
N CYS A 99 -8.00 18.40 -17.17
CA CYS A 99 -8.76 19.61 -16.87
C CYS A 99 -9.96 19.26 -15.98
N CYS A 100 -10.01 19.82 -14.78
CA CYS A 100 -11.08 19.61 -13.81
C CYS A 100 -12.04 20.79 -13.78
N THR A 101 -13.35 20.53 -13.81
CA THR A 101 -14.38 21.56 -13.72
C THR A 101 -14.74 21.82 -12.25
N ARG A 102 -14.73 23.07 -11.82
CA ARG A 102 -15.18 23.45 -10.46
C ARG A 102 -16.64 23.04 -10.25
N ALA A 103 -16.93 22.52 -9.06
CA ALA A 103 -18.30 22.23 -8.63
C ALA A 103 -19.06 23.50 -8.27
#